data_AF-A0A924HCD1-F1
#
_entry.id   AF-A0A924HCD1-F1
#
_cell.length_a   1.000
_cell.length_b   1.000
_cell.length_c   1.000
_cell.angle_alpha   90.00
_cell.angle_beta   90.00
_cell.angle_gamma   90.00
#
_symmetry.space_group_name_H-M   'P 1'
#
loop_
_entity.id
_entity.type
_entity.pdbx_description
1 polymer ?
#
loop_
_entity_poly.entity_id
_entity_poly.type
_entity_poly.pdbx_seq_one_letter_code
_entity_poly.pdbx_strand_id
1 'polypeptide(L)'
;APRIAVVKGDDLSTAQGQAVVQDHLKENFDAARFVCANVYQGAFEIADAIRAGAQIVVTGRVADPSLTLGPAIAHFGWQRDNWDALAGATMAGHLLECGAQVSGGYFADPGMKEVPGLEDVGFPITEIFADGSCIVSKAAHTGGLVDERTVKEQLLYELHDPAAYITPDVVADITDAVVAQVGPDQVRLSGVRGHPRTATLKANVFFDGGWFGEGEISYAGPNAEARARLAMAVMQKRMGRHLPLRFDLIGFSSILGDDSNRLLGAAPTGQSTDIRLRVAGQHLDIKVIDQLLREVTALWTGGPAGGGGVRVAKRQRLSTQSCLIAREQVPASFSFAV
;
A
#
# COMPACT_ATOMS: atom_id res chain seq x y z
N ALA A 1 12.89 21.93 24.58
CA ALA A 1 12.72 21.07 23.38
C ALA A 1 11.57 20.10 23.65
N PRO A 2 10.81 19.65 22.62
CA PRO A 2 9.80 18.62 22.84
C PRO A 2 10.47 17.35 23.35
N ARG A 3 9.80 16.62 24.25
CA ARG A 3 10.30 15.35 24.76
C ARG A 3 9.96 14.23 23.77
N ILE A 4 10.96 13.71 23.07
CA ILE A 4 10.79 12.76 21.97
C ILE A 4 11.18 11.35 22.44
N ALA A 5 10.31 10.36 22.21
CA ALA A 5 10.62 8.95 22.40
C ALA A 5 10.74 8.24 21.05
N VAL A 6 11.61 7.22 20.99
CA VAL A 6 11.80 6.37 19.81
C VAL A 6 11.46 4.93 20.17
N VAL A 7 10.48 4.34 19.49
CA VAL A 7 10.12 2.92 19.57
C VAL A 7 11.03 2.11 18.64
N LYS A 8 11.55 0.99 19.13
CA LYS A 8 12.49 0.08 18.46
C LYS A 8 12.02 -1.37 18.59
N GLY A 9 12.61 -2.25 17.79
CA GLY A 9 12.37 -3.70 17.82
C GLY A 9 11.73 -4.24 16.55
N ASP A 10 11.45 -3.38 15.57
CA ASP A 10 10.93 -3.78 14.25
C ASP A 10 12.04 -4.23 13.29
N ASP A 11 13.21 -3.61 13.34
CA ASP A 11 14.31 -3.83 12.39
C ASP A 11 15.02 -5.17 12.59
N LEU A 12 14.97 -6.01 11.56
CA LEU A 12 15.60 -7.33 11.49
C LEU A 12 16.76 -7.37 10.48
N SER A 13 17.29 -6.22 10.08
CA SER A 13 18.45 -6.12 9.17
C SER A 13 19.80 -6.48 9.81
N THR A 14 19.85 -6.58 11.14
CA THR A 14 21.05 -7.03 11.86
C THR A 14 21.37 -8.50 11.61
N ALA A 15 22.61 -8.95 11.84
CA ALA A 15 22.98 -10.35 11.68
C ALA A 15 22.10 -11.32 12.50
N GLN A 16 21.69 -10.92 13.70
CA GLN A 16 20.78 -11.69 14.54
C GLN A 16 19.36 -11.71 13.95
N GLY A 17 18.84 -10.56 13.52
CA GLY A 17 17.52 -10.47 12.88
C GLY A 17 17.46 -11.26 11.58
N GLN A 18 18.53 -11.23 10.78
CA GLN A 18 18.66 -11.99 9.55
C GLN A 18 18.60 -13.50 9.83
N ALA A 19 19.25 -14.00 10.88
CA ALA A 19 19.17 -15.40 11.27
C ALA A 19 17.72 -15.81 11.62
N VAL A 20 17.00 -14.96 12.36
CA VAL A 20 15.57 -15.20 12.68
C VAL A 20 14.75 -15.28 11.40
N VAL A 21 14.93 -14.33 10.48
CA VAL A 21 14.19 -14.31 9.21
C VAL A 21 14.54 -15.53 8.34
N GLN A 22 15.81 -15.92 8.30
CA GLN A 22 16.28 -17.08 7.56
C GLN A 22 15.66 -18.38 8.09
N ASP A 23 15.54 -18.54 9.41
CA ASP A 23 14.91 -19.73 10.01
C ASP A 23 13.41 -19.85 9.63
N HIS A 24 12.73 -18.71 9.46
CA HIS A 24 11.31 -18.67 9.09
C HIS A 24 11.08 -18.83 7.57
N LEU A 25 11.93 -18.24 6.73
CA LEU A 25 11.81 -18.35 5.27
C LEU A 25 12.48 -19.60 4.68
N LYS A 26 13.43 -20.21 5.41
CA LYS A 26 14.14 -21.43 5.05
C LYS A 26 14.73 -21.36 3.63
N GLU A 27 14.39 -22.32 2.77
CA GLU A 27 14.86 -22.38 1.38
C GLU A 27 14.47 -21.17 0.52
N ASN A 28 13.48 -20.37 0.95
CA ASN A 28 13.06 -19.16 0.25
C ASN A 28 13.93 -17.93 0.60
N PHE A 29 14.86 -18.06 1.55
CA PHE A 29 15.75 -16.98 1.95
C PHE A 29 16.97 -16.86 1.02
N ASP A 30 17.01 -15.81 0.22
CA ASP A 30 18.14 -15.47 -0.65
C ASP A 30 19.14 -14.56 0.07
N ALA A 31 20.11 -15.17 0.78
CA ALA A 31 21.10 -14.44 1.56
C ALA A 31 21.96 -13.49 0.72
N ALA A 32 22.21 -13.81 -0.55
CA ALA A 32 23.03 -12.99 -1.44
C ALA A 32 22.30 -11.70 -1.86
N ARG A 33 20.97 -11.71 -1.81
CA ARG A 33 20.12 -10.58 -2.22
C ARG A 33 19.39 -9.95 -1.06
N PHE A 34 19.56 -10.40 0.17
CA PHE A 34 18.91 -9.80 1.34
C PHE A 34 19.29 -8.32 1.50
N VAL A 35 18.30 -7.46 1.69
CA VAL A 35 18.48 -6.01 1.88
C VAL A 35 18.10 -5.59 3.29
N CYS A 36 16.86 -5.86 3.69
CA CYS A 36 16.37 -5.56 5.03
C CYS A 36 15.11 -6.37 5.35
N ALA A 37 14.71 -6.37 6.62
CA ALA A 37 13.44 -6.91 7.05
C ALA A 37 12.89 -6.10 8.22
N ASN A 38 11.57 -5.93 8.27
CA ASN A 38 10.90 -5.22 9.36
C ASN A 38 9.65 -5.97 9.81
N VAL A 39 9.49 -6.15 11.12
CA VAL A 39 8.28 -6.69 11.74
C VAL A 39 7.28 -5.56 12.02
N TYR A 40 5.99 -5.85 11.86
CA TYR A 40 4.92 -4.90 12.16
C TYR A 40 4.63 -4.96 13.66
N GLN A 41 5.23 -4.04 14.42
CA GLN A 41 5.03 -3.91 15.86
C GLN A 41 3.66 -3.30 16.21
N GLY A 42 3.29 -3.39 17.48
CA GLY A 42 2.01 -2.90 18.01
C GLY A 42 2.07 -1.51 18.63
N ALA A 43 0.99 -1.19 19.35
CA ALA A 43 0.67 0.12 19.88
C ALA A 43 1.08 0.32 21.35
N PHE A 44 1.37 -0.75 22.09
CA PHE A 44 1.62 -0.65 23.54
C PHE A 44 2.90 0.14 23.85
N GLU A 45 3.96 -0.01 23.08
CA GLU A 45 5.20 0.72 23.29
C GLU A 45 5.05 2.22 22.95
N ILE A 46 4.17 2.56 22.01
CA ILE A 46 3.75 3.94 21.75
C ILE A 46 3.01 4.49 22.98
N ALA A 47 2.06 3.71 23.51
CA ALA A 47 1.27 4.12 24.67
C ALA A 47 2.14 4.30 25.92
N ASP A 48 3.07 3.39 26.17
CA ASP A 48 3.98 3.45 27.31
C ASP A 48 4.94 4.65 27.20
N ALA A 49 5.41 4.98 26.00
CA ALA A 49 6.20 6.18 25.75
C ALA A 49 5.41 7.47 26.08
N ILE A 50 4.15 7.56 25.63
CA ILE A 50 3.27 8.71 25.92
C ILE A 50 3.03 8.82 27.43
N ARG A 51 2.70 7.71 28.11
CA ARG A 51 2.52 7.66 29.58
C ARG A 51 3.78 8.06 30.34
N ALA A 52 4.95 7.74 29.81
CA ALA A 52 6.24 8.18 30.37
C ALA A 52 6.53 9.68 30.15
N GLY A 53 5.66 10.40 29.43
CA GLY A 53 5.72 11.84 29.19
C GLY A 53 6.33 12.23 27.85
N ALA A 54 6.36 11.32 26.86
CA ALA A 54 6.70 11.70 25.49
C ALA A 54 5.62 12.62 24.90
N GLN A 55 6.05 13.72 24.28
CA GLN A 55 5.18 14.62 23.51
C GLN A 55 5.17 14.26 22.03
N ILE A 56 6.22 13.58 21.57
CA ILE A 56 6.37 13.06 20.21
C ILE A 56 6.90 11.64 20.34
N VAL A 57 6.27 10.69 19.66
CA VAL A 57 6.76 9.32 19.55
C VAL A 57 7.12 9.06 18.09
N VAL A 58 8.36 8.66 17.85
CA VAL A 58 8.83 8.21 16.55
C VAL A 58 8.94 6.70 16.61
N THR A 59 8.43 6.01 15.61
CA THR A 59 8.48 4.54 15.52
C THR A 59 9.11 4.11 14.20
N GLY A 60 9.72 2.93 14.20
CA GLY A 60 9.98 2.17 12.99
C GLY A 60 8.68 1.60 12.42
N ARG A 61 8.73 0.38 11.89
CA ARG A 61 7.53 -0.30 11.37
C ARG A 61 6.59 -0.75 12.49
N VAL A 62 5.40 -0.17 12.51
CA VAL A 62 4.23 -0.64 13.26
C VAL A 62 3.10 -0.98 12.30
N ALA A 63 2.06 -1.65 12.78
CA ALA A 63 0.81 -1.66 12.05
C ALA A 63 0.23 -0.24 11.97
N ASP A 64 -0.29 0.11 10.81
CA ASP A 64 -0.82 1.44 10.50
C ASP A 64 -1.85 1.93 11.55
N PRO A 65 -2.85 1.12 11.99
CA PRO A 65 -3.77 1.55 13.04
C PRO A 65 -3.12 1.71 14.43
N SER A 66 -1.92 1.16 14.66
CA SER A 66 -1.22 1.29 15.96
C SER A 66 -0.83 2.75 16.27
N LEU A 67 -0.68 3.60 15.24
CA LEU A 67 -0.43 5.04 15.41
C LEU A 67 -1.61 5.77 16.06
N THR A 68 -2.84 5.28 15.84
CA THR A 68 -4.07 5.80 16.47
C THR A 68 -4.34 5.08 17.79
N LEU A 69 -4.16 3.75 17.81
CA LEU A 69 -4.41 2.93 18.98
C LEU A 69 -3.47 3.28 20.15
N GLY A 70 -2.19 3.58 19.90
CA GLY A 70 -1.21 3.89 20.95
C GLY A 70 -1.62 5.07 21.84
N PRO A 71 -1.91 6.25 21.25
CA PRO A 71 -2.48 7.38 21.98
C PRO A 71 -3.80 7.06 22.69
N ALA A 72 -4.70 6.28 22.07
CA ALA A 72 -5.96 5.90 22.69
C ALA A 72 -5.76 5.01 23.94
N ILE A 73 -4.88 4.00 23.85
CA ILE A 73 -4.46 3.16 24.99
C ILE A 73 -3.86 4.05 26.10
N ALA A 74 -2.99 5.00 25.75
CA ALA A 74 -2.38 5.91 26.72
C ALA A 74 -3.43 6.75 27.45
N HIS A 75 -4.39 7.31 26.70
CA HIS A 75 -5.45 8.18 27.22
C HIS A 75 -6.45 7.44 28.11
N PHE A 76 -6.97 6.29 27.66
CA PHE A 76 -8.02 5.55 28.38
C PHE A 76 -7.47 4.56 29.40
N GLY A 77 -6.15 4.31 29.43
CA GLY A 77 -5.54 3.38 30.38
C GLY A 77 -5.85 1.90 30.10
N TRP A 78 -6.25 1.56 28.87
CA TRP A 78 -6.59 0.20 28.49
C TRP A 78 -5.43 -0.79 28.72
N GLN A 79 -5.80 -1.96 29.18
CA GLN A 79 -4.98 -3.15 29.37
C GLN A 79 -5.06 -4.04 28.12
N ARG A 80 -4.14 -5.02 28.03
CA ARG A 80 -4.01 -5.94 26.88
C ARG A 80 -5.22 -6.87 26.70
N ASP A 81 -6.06 -7.01 27.72
CA ASP A 81 -7.27 -7.82 27.74
C ASP A 81 -8.56 -7.01 27.57
N ASN A 82 -8.48 -5.69 27.37
CA ASN A 82 -9.63 -4.85 26.98
C ASN A 82 -9.93 -4.99 25.48
N TRP A 83 -10.14 -6.22 25.00
CA TRP A 83 -10.12 -6.56 23.58
C TRP A 83 -11.10 -5.75 22.74
N ASP A 84 -12.36 -5.60 23.16
CA ASP A 84 -13.36 -4.85 22.39
C ASP A 84 -12.97 -3.39 22.21
N ALA A 85 -12.46 -2.75 23.28
CA ALA A 85 -12.00 -1.38 23.22
C ALA A 85 -10.77 -1.22 22.31
N LEU A 86 -9.82 -2.16 22.41
CA LEU A 86 -8.65 -2.20 21.52
C LEU A 86 -9.06 -2.41 20.05
N ALA A 87 -10.02 -3.28 19.78
CA ALA A 87 -10.51 -3.58 18.44
C ALA A 87 -11.25 -2.39 17.84
N GLY A 88 -12.16 -1.76 18.59
CA GLY A 88 -12.86 -0.55 18.15
C GLY A 88 -11.90 0.59 17.81
N ALA A 89 -10.91 0.86 18.68
CA ALA A 89 -9.90 1.88 18.42
C ALA A 89 -8.92 1.50 17.29
N THR A 90 -8.67 0.20 17.08
CA THR A 90 -7.93 -0.29 15.90
C THR A 90 -8.70 0.03 14.63
N MET A 91 -10.02 -0.20 14.60
CA MET A 91 -10.85 0.14 13.44
C MET A 91 -10.99 1.65 13.26
N ALA A 92 -11.02 2.44 14.34
CA ALA A 92 -10.89 3.90 14.24
C ALA A 92 -9.57 4.30 13.55
N GLY A 93 -8.45 3.63 13.89
CA GLY A 93 -7.17 3.81 13.22
C GLY A 93 -7.22 3.44 11.74
N HIS A 94 -7.84 2.31 11.40
CA HIS A 94 -8.05 1.85 10.03
C HIS A 94 -8.91 2.82 9.20
N LEU A 95 -9.90 3.49 9.81
CA LEU A 95 -10.68 4.52 9.13
C LEU A 95 -9.88 5.81 8.87
N LEU A 96 -8.88 6.11 9.70
CA LEU A 96 -8.03 7.30 9.57
C LEU A 96 -6.84 7.10 8.60
N GLU A 97 -6.53 5.86 8.22
CA GLU A 97 -5.43 5.57 7.30
C GLU A 97 -5.80 5.90 5.84
N CYS A 98 -4.85 5.76 4.91
CA CYS A 98 -5.04 6.06 3.48
C CYS A 98 -5.47 7.52 3.15
N GLY A 99 -5.31 8.45 4.10
CA GLY A 99 -5.50 9.89 3.87
C GLY A 99 -6.97 10.29 3.87
N ALA A 100 -7.51 10.70 2.72
CA ALA A 100 -8.86 11.25 2.61
C ALA A 100 -9.93 10.19 2.29
N GLN A 101 -9.61 8.89 2.41
CA GLN A 101 -10.43 7.84 1.84
C GLN A 101 -11.84 7.78 2.43
N VAL A 102 -11.92 7.74 3.76
CA VAL A 102 -13.20 7.73 4.50
C VAL A 102 -14.00 9.04 4.37
N SER A 103 -13.37 10.12 3.89
CA SER A 103 -13.99 11.43 3.68
C SER A 103 -14.23 11.76 2.19
N GLY A 104 -14.16 10.76 1.31
CA GLY A 104 -14.58 10.85 -0.10
C GLY A 104 -13.45 10.72 -1.12
N GLY A 105 -12.19 10.77 -0.71
CA GLY A 105 -11.05 10.38 -1.56
C GLY A 105 -11.10 8.90 -1.89
N TYR A 106 -10.66 8.46 -3.08
CA TYR A 106 -10.74 7.05 -3.54
C TYR A 106 -12.16 6.42 -3.58
N PHE A 107 -13.17 7.10 -3.04
CA PHE A 107 -14.59 6.76 -3.08
C PHE A 107 -15.31 7.43 -4.26
N ALA A 108 -14.93 8.67 -4.59
CA ALA A 108 -15.58 9.46 -5.64
C ALA A 108 -15.60 8.73 -7.00
N ASP A 109 -16.79 8.62 -7.58
CA ASP A 109 -17.03 8.01 -8.88
C ASP A 109 -18.11 8.85 -9.63
N PRO A 110 -17.72 9.75 -10.54
CA PRO A 110 -18.66 10.66 -11.20
C PRO A 110 -19.85 9.95 -11.86
N GLY A 111 -21.06 10.39 -11.54
CA GLY A 111 -22.33 9.81 -11.96
C GLY A 111 -22.87 8.72 -11.02
N MET A 112 -22.08 8.23 -10.06
CA MET A 112 -22.44 7.11 -9.18
C MET A 112 -22.27 7.44 -7.69
N LYS A 113 -21.11 8.01 -7.33
CA LYS A 113 -20.70 8.39 -5.97
C LYS A 113 -20.16 9.82 -6.01
N GLU A 114 -21.08 10.78 -6.07
CA GLU A 114 -20.74 12.20 -6.10
C GLU A 114 -20.10 12.65 -4.78
N VAL A 115 -18.97 13.35 -4.86
CA VAL A 115 -18.26 13.94 -3.72
C VAL A 115 -17.98 15.41 -4.03
N PRO A 116 -18.53 16.36 -3.25
CA PRO A 116 -18.36 17.79 -3.51
C PRO A 116 -16.95 18.26 -3.13
N GLY A 117 -16.38 19.19 -3.90
CA GLY A 117 -15.13 19.88 -3.55
C GLY A 117 -13.93 18.95 -3.38
N LEU A 118 -13.81 17.89 -4.18
CA LEU A 118 -12.75 16.88 -4.05
C LEU A 118 -11.33 17.48 -4.17
N GLU A 119 -11.19 18.61 -4.85
CA GLU A 119 -9.95 19.40 -4.95
C GLU A 119 -9.45 19.96 -3.61
N ASP A 120 -10.35 20.10 -2.62
CA ASP A 120 -10.06 20.57 -1.26
C ASP A 120 -10.66 19.59 -0.24
N VAL A 121 -10.52 18.29 -0.50
CA VAL A 121 -11.07 17.23 0.36
C VAL A 121 -10.49 17.30 1.78
N GLY A 122 -11.35 17.39 2.79
CA GLY A 122 -10.93 17.41 4.18
C GLY A 122 -10.46 16.04 4.66
N PHE A 123 -9.32 15.99 5.34
CA PHE A 123 -8.89 14.75 6.01
C PHE A 123 -9.82 14.41 7.19
N PRO A 124 -9.97 13.10 7.48
CA PRO A 124 -10.88 12.64 8.51
C PRO A 124 -10.37 12.97 9.92
N ILE A 125 -11.32 13.15 10.83
CA ILE A 125 -11.12 13.34 12.25
C ILE A 125 -11.96 12.28 12.96
N THR A 126 -11.37 11.59 13.93
CA THR A 126 -12.11 10.58 14.70
C THR A 126 -12.09 10.90 16.19
N GLU A 127 -13.27 10.96 16.78
CA GLU A 127 -13.48 11.05 18.22
C GLU A 127 -13.69 9.63 18.77
N ILE A 128 -12.73 9.12 19.54
CA ILE A 128 -12.76 7.77 20.11
C ILE A 128 -13.32 7.84 21.54
N PHE A 129 -14.19 6.89 21.90
CA PHE A 129 -14.79 6.76 23.22
C PHE A 129 -14.14 5.64 24.04
N ALA A 130 -14.37 5.64 25.35
CA ALA A 130 -13.74 4.70 26.29
C ALA A 130 -14.10 3.22 26.05
N ASP A 131 -15.20 2.94 25.35
CA ASP A 131 -15.64 1.60 24.95
C ASP A 131 -15.04 1.15 23.61
N GLY A 132 -14.20 1.97 22.97
CA GLY A 132 -13.63 1.73 21.65
C GLY A 132 -14.50 2.15 20.48
N SER A 133 -15.76 2.55 20.71
CA SER A 133 -16.58 3.15 19.65
C SER A 133 -16.00 4.50 19.21
N CYS A 134 -16.39 4.98 18.03
CA CYS A 134 -15.92 6.28 17.57
C CYS A 134 -16.93 7.02 16.70
N ILE A 135 -16.78 8.34 16.58
CA ILE A 135 -17.44 9.16 15.56
C ILE A 135 -16.37 9.64 14.58
N VAL A 136 -16.53 9.28 13.31
CA VAL A 136 -15.72 9.79 12.22
C VAL A 136 -16.39 11.00 11.60
N SER A 137 -15.59 12.03 11.36
CA SER A 137 -15.97 13.28 10.71
C SER A 137 -14.84 13.77 9.82
N LYS A 138 -14.95 14.99 9.29
CA LYS A 138 -13.90 15.63 8.48
C LYS A 138 -13.65 17.06 8.94
N ALA A 139 -12.51 17.63 8.55
CA ALA A 139 -12.20 19.03 8.81
C ALA A 139 -13.32 19.97 8.32
N ALA A 140 -13.70 20.95 9.15
CA ALA A 140 -14.72 21.93 8.79
C ALA A 140 -14.28 22.82 7.61
N HIS A 141 -15.25 23.31 6.83
CA HIS A 141 -15.03 24.23 5.70
C HIS A 141 -14.15 23.68 4.56
N THR A 142 -14.10 22.36 4.41
CA THR A 142 -13.43 21.66 3.30
C THR A 142 -14.45 20.92 2.43
N GLY A 143 -14.02 20.43 1.27
CA GLY A 143 -14.79 19.46 0.47
C GLY A 143 -14.77 18.05 1.07
N GLY A 144 -15.18 17.07 0.28
CA GLY A 144 -15.44 15.72 0.76
C GLY A 144 -16.80 15.56 1.42
N LEU A 145 -17.09 14.32 1.83
CA LEU A 145 -18.26 13.99 2.65
C LEU A 145 -17.91 12.80 3.55
N VAL A 146 -18.56 12.71 4.71
CA VAL A 146 -18.50 11.51 5.57
C VAL A 146 -19.91 10.98 5.75
N ASP A 147 -20.19 9.82 5.15
CA ASP A 147 -21.45 9.12 5.29
C ASP A 147 -21.26 7.62 5.54
N GLU A 148 -22.36 6.91 5.79
CA GLU A 148 -22.29 5.48 6.05
C GLU A 148 -21.61 4.69 4.91
N ARG A 149 -21.66 5.16 3.66
CA ARG A 149 -21.07 4.46 2.51
C ARG A 149 -19.55 4.63 2.52
N THR A 150 -19.06 5.85 2.74
CA THR A 150 -17.61 6.10 2.82
C THR A 150 -16.99 5.34 3.98
N VAL A 151 -17.67 5.31 5.14
CA VAL A 151 -17.23 4.53 6.31
C VAL A 151 -17.26 3.02 6.03
N LYS A 152 -18.32 2.48 5.44
CA LYS A 152 -18.39 1.03 5.13
C LYS A 152 -17.35 0.61 4.10
N GLU A 153 -17.09 1.40 3.07
CA GLU A 153 -16.08 1.09 2.05
C GLU A 153 -14.66 1.12 2.64
N GLN A 154 -14.34 2.11 3.47
CA GLN A 154 -13.06 2.13 4.17
C GLN A 154 -12.95 0.98 5.18
N LEU A 155 -14.01 0.68 5.94
CA LEU A 155 -14.00 -0.39 6.94
C LEU A 155 -13.71 -1.78 6.35
N LEU A 156 -14.08 -2.00 5.09
CA LEU A 156 -13.86 -3.25 4.37
C LEU A 156 -12.59 -3.23 3.49
N TYR A 157 -11.90 -2.10 3.40
CA TYR A 157 -10.72 -1.94 2.57
C TYR A 157 -9.54 -2.75 3.10
N GLU A 158 -8.84 -3.47 2.23
CA GLU A 158 -7.69 -4.33 2.58
C GLU A 158 -7.93 -5.35 3.71
N LEU A 159 -9.19 -5.62 4.02
CA LEU A 159 -9.60 -6.56 5.03
C LEU A 159 -9.87 -7.93 4.41
N HIS A 160 -9.15 -8.96 4.88
CA HIS A 160 -9.30 -10.32 4.35
C HIS A 160 -10.48 -11.08 4.96
N ASP A 161 -10.48 -11.24 6.28
CA ASP A 161 -11.53 -11.95 7.04
C ASP A 161 -12.21 -10.99 8.02
N PRO A 162 -13.47 -10.56 7.76
CA PRO A 162 -14.24 -9.67 8.63
C PRO A 162 -14.43 -10.17 10.06
N ALA A 163 -14.39 -11.49 10.29
CA ALA A 163 -14.53 -12.07 11.62
C ALA A 163 -13.20 -12.23 12.36
N ALA A 164 -12.06 -12.02 11.67
CA ALA A 164 -10.73 -12.28 12.21
C ALA A 164 -9.65 -11.39 11.57
N TYR A 165 -9.82 -10.08 11.63
CA TYR A 165 -8.81 -9.14 11.16
C TYR A 165 -7.63 -9.09 12.15
N ILE A 166 -6.54 -9.77 11.80
CA ILE A 166 -5.37 -9.92 12.65
C ILE A 166 -4.52 -8.64 12.64
N THR A 167 -4.39 -8.01 13.80
CA THR A 167 -3.43 -6.92 14.04
C THR A 167 -2.45 -7.28 15.16
N PRO A 168 -1.36 -6.50 15.36
CA PRO A 168 -0.39 -6.78 16.41
C PRO A 168 -0.93 -6.73 17.84
N ASP A 169 -2.01 -6.00 18.12
CA ASP A 169 -2.48 -5.81 19.50
C ASP A 169 -3.78 -6.54 19.82
N VAL A 170 -4.58 -6.85 18.80
CA VAL A 170 -5.89 -7.51 18.92
C VAL A 170 -6.25 -8.19 17.59
N VAL A 171 -7.05 -9.24 17.63
CA VAL A 171 -7.75 -9.72 16.42
C VAL A 171 -9.14 -9.09 16.43
N ALA A 172 -9.40 -8.21 15.47
CA ALA A 172 -10.66 -7.47 15.38
C ALA A 172 -11.72 -8.26 14.61
N ASP A 173 -12.94 -8.22 15.11
CA ASP A 173 -14.13 -8.83 14.51
C ASP A 173 -15.16 -7.71 14.26
N ILE A 174 -15.46 -7.49 12.98
CA ILE A 174 -16.40 -6.47 12.52
C ILE A 174 -17.75 -7.05 12.08
N THR A 175 -18.05 -8.33 12.32
CA THR A 175 -19.31 -8.92 11.85
C THR A 175 -20.55 -8.29 12.48
N ASP A 176 -20.40 -7.78 13.71
CA ASP A 176 -21.45 -7.08 14.46
C ASP A 176 -21.25 -5.55 14.49
N ALA A 177 -20.35 -5.03 13.64
CA ALA A 177 -20.09 -3.60 13.57
C ALA A 177 -21.33 -2.83 13.05
N VAL A 178 -21.70 -1.77 13.77
CA VAL A 178 -22.78 -0.86 13.42
C VAL A 178 -22.18 0.46 12.96
N VAL A 179 -22.46 0.81 11.71
CA VAL A 179 -22.13 2.09 11.08
C VAL A 179 -23.42 2.90 10.93
N ALA A 180 -23.53 4.02 11.63
CA ALA A 180 -24.76 4.82 11.67
C ALA A 180 -24.47 6.32 11.51
N GLN A 181 -25.20 6.99 10.62
CA GLN A 181 -25.14 8.45 10.53
C GLN A 181 -25.68 9.09 11.82
N VAL A 182 -24.93 10.00 12.44
CA VAL A 182 -25.34 10.72 13.66
C VAL A 182 -25.43 12.24 13.47
N GLY A 183 -24.98 12.74 12.32
CA GLY A 183 -25.08 14.14 11.92
C GLY A 183 -24.56 14.35 10.50
N PRO A 184 -24.64 15.57 9.95
CA PRO A 184 -23.97 15.92 8.70
C PRO A 184 -22.46 15.68 8.82
N ASP A 185 -21.89 14.92 7.89
CA ASP A 185 -20.47 14.52 7.92
C ASP A 185 -20.02 13.87 9.25
N GLN A 186 -20.93 13.18 9.94
CA GLN A 186 -20.65 12.50 11.19
C GLN A 186 -21.28 11.11 11.20
N VAL A 187 -20.42 10.10 11.30
CA VAL A 187 -20.81 8.69 11.29
C VAL A 187 -20.21 8.00 12.49
N ARG A 188 -21.06 7.32 13.27
CA ARG A 188 -20.64 6.52 14.41
C ARG A 188 -20.32 5.09 13.96
N LEU A 189 -19.15 4.60 14.36
CA LEU A 189 -18.79 3.18 14.31
C LEU A 189 -18.86 2.61 15.74
N SER A 190 -19.53 1.48 15.92
CA SER A 190 -19.65 0.76 17.18
C SER A 190 -19.83 -0.74 16.95
N GLY A 191 -19.87 -1.57 17.99
CA GLY A 191 -20.13 -3.01 17.86
C GLY A 191 -18.96 -3.86 17.33
N VAL A 192 -17.78 -3.26 17.14
CA VAL A 192 -16.55 -4.01 16.84
C VAL A 192 -16.14 -4.82 18.07
N ARG A 193 -15.91 -6.12 17.89
CA ARG A 193 -15.44 -7.02 18.95
C ARG A 193 -13.96 -7.30 18.82
N GLY A 194 -13.33 -7.66 19.93
CA GLY A 194 -11.94 -8.05 19.97
C GLY A 194 -11.73 -9.46 20.49
N HIS A 195 -10.69 -10.10 19.96
CA HIS A 195 -10.19 -11.38 20.40
C HIS A 195 -8.71 -11.29 20.79
N PRO A 196 -8.18 -12.25 21.58
CA PRO A 196 -6.78 -12.29 21.93
C PRO A 196 -5.87 -12.15 20.71
N ARG A 197 -4.85 -11.29 20.82
CA ARG A 197 -3.80 -11.18 19.79
C ARG A 197 -3.10 -12.52 19.56
N THR A 198 -2.64 -12.74 18.33
CA THR A 198 -1.88 -13.95 17.96
C THR A 198 -0.49 -13.96 18.61
N ALA A 199 0.13 -15.14 18.73
CA ALA A 199 1.49 -15.30 19.28
C ALA A 199 2.60 -14.81 18.34
N THR A 200 2.25 -14.40 17.11
CA THR A 200 3.21 -14.03 16.05
C THR A 200 2.95 -12.62 15.52
N LEU A 201 3.96 -12.04 14.89
CA LEU A 201 3.89 -10.78 14.14
C LEU A 201 4.27 -11.01 12.68
N LYS A 202 3.69 -10.20 11.77
CA LYS A 202 4.05 -10.21 10.36
C LYS A 202 5.38 -9.48 10.15
N ALA A 203 6.33 -10.13 9.48
CA ALA A 203 7.53 -9.50 8.94
C ALA A 203 7.44 -9.40 7.43
N ASN A 204 7.89 -8.26 6.89
CA ASN A 204 8.19 -8.11 5.48
C ASN A 204 9.72 -8.14 5.30
N VAL A 205 10.16 -8.95 4.34
CA VAL A 205 11.56 -9.24 4.04
C VAL A 205 11.81 -8.79 2.61
N PHE A 206 12.80 -7.93 2.44
CA PHE A 206 13.12 -7.32 1.16
C PHE A 206 14.45 -7.85 0.64
N PHE A 207 14.42 -8.25 -0.62
CA PHE A 207 15.57 -8.69 -1.39
C PHE A 207 15.81 -7.75 -2.56
N ASP A 208 17.05 -7.62 -3.03
CA ASP A 208 17.38 -6.88 -4.23
C ASP A 208 16.66 -7.52 -5.43
N GLY A 209 15.64 -6.86 -5.95
CA GLY A 209 14.85 -7.35 -7.08
C GLY A 209 15.45 -6.98 -8.43
N GLY A 210 16.65 -6.40 -8.46
CA GLY A 210 17.29 -5.91 -9.66
C GLY A 210 16.69 -4.60 -10.14
N TRP A 211 16.42 -4.52 -11.44
CA TRP A 211 16.02 -3.29 -12.11
C TRP A 211 14.69 -3.44 -12.83
N PHE A 212 13.88 -2.40 -12.74
CA PHE A 212 12.69 -2.22 -13.54
C PHE A 212 12.95 -1.11 -14.56
N GLY A 213 12.68 -1.40 -15.83
CA GLY A 213 12.74 -0.42 -16.91
C GLY A 213 11.41 -0.31 -17.64
N GLU A 214 11.03 0.91 -17.97
CA GLU A 214 9.88 1.18 -18.84
C GLU A 214 10.23 2.22 -19.90
N GLY A 215 9.72 1.99 -21.09
CA GLY A 215 9.82 2.92 -22.21
C GLY A 215 8.48 3.08 -22.90
N GLU A 216 8.16 4.29 -23.32
CA GLU A 216 6.90 4.63 -23.97
C GLU A 216 7.14 5.34 -25.30
N ILE A 217 6.32 5.08 -26.31
CA ILE A 217 6.32 5.81 -27.59
C ILE A 217 4.88 5.97 -28.11
N SER A 218 4.56 7.13 -28.66
CA SER A 218 3.20 7.47 -29.13
C SER A 218 3.08 7.39 -30.65
N TYR A 219 1.90 6.98 -31.11
CA TYR A 219 1.47 6.97 -32.50
C TYR A 219 0.09 7.61 -32.60
N ALA A 220 -0.08 8.56 -33.52
CA ALA A 220 -1.34 9.26 -33.74
C ALA A 220 -1.71 9.32 -35.22
N GLY A 221 -3.00 9.48 -35.50
CA GLY A 221 -3.57 9.58 -36.85
C GLY A 221 -3.97 8.21 -37.43
N PRO A 222 -4.25 8.14 -38.75
CA PRO A 222 -4.65 6.89 -39.39
C PRO A 222 -3.69 5.75 -39.07
N ASN A 223 -4.25 4.57 -38.79
CA ASN A 223 -3.49 3.35 -38.56
C ASN A 223 -2.51 3.42 -37.36
N ALA A 224 -2.78 4.28 -36.36
CA ALA A 224 -1.96 4.42 -35.16
C ALA A 224 -1.79 3.09 -34.42
N GLU A 225 -2.88 2.35 -34.19
CA GLU A 225 -2.84 1.06 -33.51
C GLU A 225 -1.95 0.03 -34.21
N ALA A 226 -2.11 -0.12 -35.53
CA ALA A 226 -1.30 -1.09 -36.27
C ALA A 226 0.19 -0.74 -36.22
N ARG A 227 0.53 0.55 -36.23
CA ARG A 227 1.92 1.02 -36.05
C ARG A 227 2.43 0.72 -34.65
N ALA A 228 1.63 0.94 -33.61
CA ALA A 228 2.00 0.58 -32.25
C ALA A 228 2.22 -0.94 -32.10
N ARG A 229 1.34 -1.77 -32.68
CA ARG A 229 1.50 -3.23 -32.68
C ARG A 229 2.71 -3.69 -33.49
N LEU A 230 3.04 -3.00 -34.59
CA LEU A 230 4.29 -3.26 -35.31
C LEU A 230 5.51 -2.93 -34.45
N ALA A 231 5.48 -1.82 -33.70
CA ALA A 231 6.55 -1.46 -32.77
C ALA A 231 6.70 -2.51 -31.65
N MET A 232 5.59 -3.04 -31.10
CA MET A 232 5.62 -4.17 -30.17
C MET A 232 6.32 -5.39 -30.79
N ALA A 233 5.95 -5.77 -32.02
CA ALA A 233 6.54 -6.91 -32.70
C ALA A 233 8.05 -6.73 -32.94
N VAL A 234 8.48 -5.51 -33.24
CA VAL A 234 9.91 -5.16 -33.33
C VAL A 234 10.59 -5.34 -31.97
N MET A 235 10.03 -4.78 -30.90
CA MET A 235 10.57 -4.89 -29.55
C MET A 235 10.63 -6.34 -29.08
N GLN A 236 9.59 -7.13 -29.32
CA GLN A 236 9.58 -8.55 -28.97
C GLN A 236 10.68 -9.34 -29.68
N LYS A 237 10.94 -9.05 -30.96
CA LYS A 237 12.04 -9.70 -31.70
C LYS A 237 13.42 -9.27 -31.20
N ARG A 238 13.60 -8.00 -30.83
CA ARG A 238 14.90 -7.47 -30.39
C ARG A 238 15.23 -7.84 -28.95
N MET A 239 14.23 -7.77 -28.06
CA MET A 239 14.41 -7.86 -26.62
C MET A 239 13.76 -9.09 -25.97
N GLY A 240 12.75 -9.72 -26.58
CA GLY A 240 12.00 -10.81 -25.96
C GLY A 240 12.81 -12.08 -25.65
N ARG A 241 13.98 -12.26 -26.28
CA ARG A 241 14.93 -13.32 -25.94
C ARG A 241 15.82 -13.01 -24.73
N HIS A 242 15.94 -11.72 -24.39
CA HIS A 242 16.80 -11.24 -23.30
C HIS A 242 16.02 -11.16 -21.98
N LEU A 243 14.72 -10.81 -22.05
CA LEU A 243 13.83 -10.75 -20.90
C LEU A 243 12.35 -10.83 -21.33
N PRO A 244 11.45 -11.26 -20.43
CA PRO A 244 10.02 -11.10 -20.63
C PRO A 244 9.63 -9.61 -20.74
N LEU A 245 8.72 -9.30 -21.65
CA LEU A 245 8.25 -7.94 -21.89
C LEU A 245 6.74 -7.85 -21.71
N ARG A 246 6.33 -6.87 -20.90
CA ARG A 246 4.94 -6.42 -20.82
C ARG A 246 4.73 -5.28 -21.82
N PHE A 247 3.65 -5.37 -22.59
CA PHE A 247 3.23 -4.32 -23.51
C PHE A 247 1.85 -3.79 -23.12
N ASP A 248 1.73 -2.48 -22.97
CA ASP A 248 0.44 -1.81 -22.81
C ASP A 248 0.21 -0.85 -24.00
N LEU A 249 -0.98 -0.88 -24.59
CA LEU A 249 -1.40 0.10 -25.60
C LEU A 249 -2.32 1.11 -24.91
N ILE A 250 -1.76 2.14 -24.28
CA ILE A 250 -2.50 3.18 -23.59
C ILE A 250 -3.31 3.96 -24.64
N GLY A 251 -4.63 4.02 -24.49
CA GLY A 251 -5.59 4.38 -25.56
C GLY A 251 -6.37 3.18 -26.13
N PHE A 252 -6.04 1.97 -25.69
CA PHE A 252 -6.78 0.73 -25.94
C PHE A 252 -6.83 -0.19 -24.70
N SER A 253 -5.67 -0.61 -24.18
CA SER A 253 -5.53 -1.47 -23.01
C SER A 253 -4.32 -1.03 -22.18
N SER A 254 -4.59 -0.55 -20.96
CA SER A 254 -3.59 -0.03 -20.01
C SER A 254 -3.60 -0.82 -18.70
N ILE A 255 -4.71 -0.76 -17.95
CA ILE A 255 -4.79 -1.34 -16.60
C ILE A 255 -5.02 -2.86 -16.63
N LEU A 256 -5.85 -3.34 -17.56
CA LEU A 256 -6.32 -4.74 -17.60
C LEU A 256 -5.39 -5.69 -18.38
N GLY A 257 -4.19 -5.23 -18.77
CA GLY A 257 -3.18 -6.05 -19.44
C GLY A 257 -2.43 -6.97 -18.46
N ASP A 258 -1.82 -8.04 -18.99
CA ASP A 258 -0.97 -8.96 -18.24
C ASP A 258 0.38 -9.19 -18.94
N ASP A 259 1.35 -9.76 -18.21
CA ASP A 259 2.71 -9.99 -18.73
C ASP A 259 2.75 -11.00 -19.89
N SER A 260 1.71 -11.84 -20.01
CA SER A 260 1.51 -12.74 -21.14
C SER A 260 0.84 -12.06 -22.36
N ASN A 261 0.44 -10.79 -22.21
CA ASN A 261 -0.28 -9.98 -23.20
C ASN A 261 -1.55 -10.65 -23.75
N ARG A 262 -2.27 -11.47 -22.95
CA ARG A 262 -3.42 -12.27 -23.42
C ARG A 262 -4.56 -11.43 -23.95
N LEU A 263 -5.01 -10.45 -23.16
CA LEU A 263 -6.12 -9.57 -23.55
C LEU A 263 -5.78 -8.77 -24.82
N LEU A 264 -4.54 -8.30 -24.92
CA LEU A 264 -4.07 -7.54 -26.06
C LEU A 264 -3.94 -8.40 -27.33
N GLY A 265 -3.56 -9.67 -27.20
CA GLY A 265 -3.45 -10.63 -28.29
C GLY A 265 -4.80 -11.09 -28.85
N ALA A 266 -5.86 -11.10 -28.04
CA ALA A 266 -7.21 -11.49 -28.46
C ALA A 266 -8.01 -10.34 -29.11
N ALA A 267 -7.53 -9.10 -29.01
CA ALA A 267 -8.26 -7.91 -29.46
C ALA A 267 -8.21 -7.70 -30.99
N PRO A 268 -9.33 -7.28 -31.63
CA PRO A 268 -9.32 -6.84 -33.02
C PRO A 268 -8.49 -5.56 -33.18
N THR A 269 -7.77 -5.42 -34.30
CA THR A 269 -6.88 -4.28 -34.57
C THR A 269 -7.60 -3.18 -35.36
N GLY A 270 -7.31 -1.91 -35.05
CA GLY A 270 -7.55 -0.78 -35.94
C GLY A 270 -8.64 0.19 -35.49
N GLN A 271 -9.02 0.16 -34.22
CA GLN A 271 -10.11 1.00 -33.70
C GLN A 271 -9.60 2.32 -33.09
N SER A 272 -8.34 2.39 -32.70
CA SER A 272 -7.78 3.57 -32.03
C SER A 272 -6.91 4.43 -32.96
N THR A 273 -7.13 5.74 -32.87
CA THR A 273 -6.42 6.78 -33.63
C THR A 273 -5.38 7.54 -32.80
N ASP A 274 -5.35 7.31 -31.48
CA ASP A 274 -4.38 7.82 -30.52
C ASP A 274 -3.98 6.69 -29.57
N ILE A 275 -2.74 6.21 -29.70
CA ILE A 275 -2.19 5.14 -28.87
C ILE A 275 -0.77 5.47 -28.44
N ARG A 276 -0.50 5.17 -27.18
CA ARG A 276 0.84 5.10 -26.63
C ARG A 276 1.21 3.65 -26.30
N LEU A 277 2.25 3.16 -26.95
CA LEU A 277 2.87 1.89 -26.60
C LEU A 277 3.76 2.09 -25.37
N ARG A 278 3.50 1.36 -24.29
CA ARG A 278 4.40 1.18 -23.16
C ARG A 278 5.02 -0.21 -23.22
N VAL A 279 6.34 -0.28 -23.06
CA VAL A 279 7.12 -1.51 -22.96
C VAL A 279 7.79 -1.53 -21.60
N ALA A 280 7.57 -2.57 -20.81
CA ALA A 280 8.15 -2.72 -19.49
C ALA A 280 8.81 -4.09 -19.31
N GLY A 281 9.89 -4.12 -18.55
CA GLY A 281 10.62 -5.33 -18.23
C GLY A 281 11.37 -5.23 -16.91
N GLN A 282 11.68 -6.39 -16.33
CA GLN A 282 12.50 -6.52 -15.13
C GLN A 282 13.68 -7.45 -15.39
N HIS A 283 14.85 -7.11 -14.87
CA HIS A 283 16.05 -7.94 -14.98
C HIS A 283 17.05 -7.63 -13.86
N LEU A 284 17.86 -8.60 -13.44
CA LEU A 284 18.88 -8.42 -12.40
C LEU A 284 20.04 -7.54 -12.89
N ASP A 285 20.49 -7.74 -14.12
CA ASP A 285 21.53 -6.91 -14.75
C ASP A 285 20.93 -5.62 -15.36
N ILE A 286 21.37 -4.48 -14.85
CA ILE A 286 20.99 -3.15 -15.35
C ILE A 286 21.32 -2.95 -16.84
N LYS A 287 22.35 -3.62 -17.37
CA LYS A 287 22.75 -3.45 -18.78
C LYS A 287 21.67 -3.96 -19.73
N VAL A 288 20.93 -4.99 -19.35
CA VAL A 288 19.79 -5.51 -20.12
C VAL A 288 18.64 -4.50 -20.12
N ILE A 289 18.40 -3.83 -18.99
CA ILE A 289 17.43 -2.73 -18.90
C ILE A 289 17.88 -1.53 -19.73
N ASP A 290 19.16 -1.16 -19.68
CA ASP A 290 19.69 -0.08 -20.51
C ASP A 290 19.55 -0.37 -22.00
N GLN A 291 19.74 -1.62 -22.41
CA GLN A 291 19.48 -2.05 -23.78
C GLN A 291 17.99 -1.93 -24.12
N LEU A 292 17.09 -2.38 -23.25
CA LEU A 292 15.63 -2.21 -23.45
C LEU A 292 15.27 -0.74 -23.69
N LEU A 293 15.74 0.17 -22.84
CA LEU A 293 15.41 1.61 -22.96
C LEU A 293 15.98 2.23 -24.25
N ARG A 294 17.18 1.82 -24.65
CA ARG A 294 17.79 2.24 -25.93
C ARG A 294 16.99 1.72 -27.11
N GLU A 295 16.51 0.48 -27.07
CA GLU A 295 15.69 -0.09 -28.15
C GLU A 295 14.35 0.63 -28.30
N VAL A 296 13.69 1.00 -27.18
CA VAL A 296 12.48 1.84 -27.26
C VAL A 296 12.81 3.21 -27.86
N THR A 297 13.93 3.82 -27.47
CA THR A 297 14.37 5.11 -28.03
C THR A 297 14.71 5.00 -29.51
N ALA A 298 15.30 3.88 -29.94
CA ALA A 298 15.62 3.63 -31.34
C ALA A 298 14.37 3.54 -32.24
N LEU A 299 13.17 3.30 -31.69
CA LEU A 299 11.92 3.29 -32.48
C LEU A 299 11.60 4.65 -33.12
N TRP A 300 12.19 5.75 -32.64
CA TRP A 300 11.96 7.09 -33.19
C TRP A 300 12.31 7.19 -34.67
N THR A 301 13.42 6.58 -35.08
CA THR A 301 13.94 6.61 -36.45
C THR A 301 14.23 5.22 -37.01
N GLY A 302 14.24 4.19 -36.16
CA GLY A 302 14.45 2.78 -36.52
C GLY A 302 13.22 1.90 -36.27
N GLY A 303 12.05 2.51 -36.06
CA GLY A 303 10.75 1.85 -35.85
C GLY A 303 9.67 2.32 -36.83
N PRO A 304 8.39 1.99 -36.58
CA PRO A 304 7.28 2.40 -37.43
C PRO A 304 7.16 3.92 -37.60
N ALA A 305 6.65 4.36 -38.75
CA ALA A 305 6.58 5.76 -39.11
C ALA A 305 5.74 6.61 -38.13
N GLY A 306 6.15 7.87 -37.93
CA GLY A 306 5.39 8.83 -37.12
C GLY A 306 5.33 8.50 -35.62
N GLY A 307 6.33 7.77 -35.10
CA GLY A 307 6.54 7.61 -33.67
C GLY A 307 7.08 8.89 -33.04
N GLY A 308 6.63 9.23 -31.84
CA GLY A 308 7.08 10.43 -31.13
C GLY A 308 6.83 10.38 -29.63
N GLY A 309 7.34 11.39 -28.91
CA GLY A 309 7.09 11.53 -27.47
C GLY A 309 7.70 10.42 -26.61
N VAL A 310 8.88 9.91 -27.00
CA VAL A 310 9.51 8.82 -26.25
C VAL A 310 9.83 9.28 -24.83
N ARG A 311 9.44 8.47 -23.85
CA ARG A 311 9.85 8.62 -22.45
C ARG A 311 10.40 7.30 -21.97
N VAL A 312 11.52 7.33 -21.26
CA VAL A 312 12.13 6.14 -20.68
C VAL A 312 12.47 6.42 -19.22
N ALA A 313 12.27 5.41 -18.38
CA ALA A 313 12.64 5.46 -16.98
C ALA A 313 13.17 4.08 -16.56
N LYS A 314 14.11 4.11 -15.61
CA LYS A 314 14.52 2.91 -14.88
C LYS A 314 14.64 3.22 -13.40
N ARG A 315 14.40 2.21 -12.58
CA ARG A 315 14.57 2.28 -11.13
C ARG A 315 15.04 0.93 -10.60
N GLN A 316 15.80 0.95 -9.51
CA GLN A 316 16.05 -0.26 -8.74
C GLN A 316 14.74 -0.69 -8.08
N ARG A 317 14.57 -2.00 -7.88
CA ARG A 317 13.40 -2.56 -7.24
C ARG A 317 13.79 -3.51 -6.12
N LEU A 318 12.90 -3.65 -5.16
CA LEU A 318 12.96 -4.71 -4.17
C LEU A 318 11.94 -5.79 -4.52
N SER A 319 12.29 -7.04 -4.23
CA SER A 319 11.37 -8.16 -4.16
C SER A 319 10.99 -8.38 -2.71
N THR A 320 9.72 -8.61 -2.44
CA THR A 320 9.22 -8.76 -1.07
C THR A 320 8.74 -10.18 -0.84
N GLN A 321 9.07 -10.72 0.33
CA GLN A 321 8.41 -11.89 0.91
C GLN A 321 7.87 -11.54 2.30
N SER A 322 6.94 -12.33 2.82
CA SER A 322 6.41 -12.14 4.17
C SER A 322 6.46 -13.44 4.96
N CYS A 323 6.67 -13.35 6.27
CA CYS A 323 6.60 -14.47 7.20
C CYS A 323 5.98 -14.04 8.53
N LEU A 324 5.65 -15.01 9.39
CA LEU A 324 5.19 -14.78 10.75
C LEU A 324 6.31 -15.14 11.73
N ILE A 325 6.65 -14.22 12.63
CA ILE A 325 7.74 -14.37 13.60
C ILE A 325 7.14 -14.37 15.01
N ALA A 326 7.63 -15.25 15.89
CA ALA A 326 7.17 -15.29 17.27
C ALA A 326 7.53 -13.99 18.01
N ARG A 327 6.60 -13.44 18.78
CA ARG A 327 6.78 -12.13 19.45
C ARG A 327 7.99 -12.07 20.36
N GLU A 328 8.29 -13.17 21.03
CA GLU A 328 9.38 -13.30 21.98
C GLU A 328 10.75 -13.16 21.31
N GLN A 329 10.82 -13.39 19.98
CA GLN A 329 12.04 -13.21 19.19
C GLN A 329 12.28 -11.74 18.80
N VAL A 330 11.25 -10.90 18.87
CA VAL A 330 11.26 -9.52 18.38
C VAL A 330 10.63 -8.55 19.39
N PRO A 331 11.16 -8.47 20.63
CA PRO A 331 10.60 -7.60 21.65
C PRO A 331 10.73 -6.12 21.25
N ALA A 332 9.63 -5.39 21.36
CA ALA A 332 9.63 -3.95 21.19
C ALA A 332 9.96 -3.22 22.50
N SER A 333 10.55 -2.04 22.38
CA SER A 333 10.85 -1.16 23.52
C SER A 333 10.92 0.30 23.06
N PHE A 334 10.91 1.25 23.99
CA PHE A 334 11.15 2.65 23.67
C PHE A 334 12.27 3.26 24.52
N SER A 335 12.90 4.31 23.98
CA SER A 335 13.89 5.13 24.68
C SER A 335 13.69 6.60 24.32
N PHE A 336 13.94 7.53 25.25
CA PHE A 336 13.97 8.95 24.93
C PHE A 336 15.17 9.27 24.02
N ALA A 337 14.95 10.12 23.02
CA ALA A 337 16.04 10.69 22.25
C ALA A 337 16.92 11.55 23.18
N VAL A 338 18.24 11.44 23.00
CA VAL A 338 19.25 12.22 23.74
C VAL A 338 19.27 13.66 23.21
#